data_AF-A0A061BFZ8-F1
#
_entry.id   AF-A0A061BFZ8-F1
#
_cell.length_a   1.000
_cell.length_b   1.000
_cell.length_c   1.000
_cell.angle_alpha   90.00
_cell.angle_beta   90.00
_cell.angle_gamma   90.00
#
_symmetry.space_group_name_H-M   'P 1'
#
loop_
_entity.id
_entity.type
_entity.pdbx_description
1 polymer ?
#
loop_
_entity_poly.entity_id
_entity_poly.type
_entity_poly.pdbx_seq_one_letter_code
_entity_poly.pdbx_strand_id
1 'polypeptide(L)'
;MNQQPTGMCMVCGKETQNRCSKCADAGIDLFFCSPEHQKLVWPGHRIFCGSQAFPVSFPLLSKAEVASIVGNLDKTIFCPTIDGQEVQITLMDHIRQAALPGMGVPETLTLILGTSEESTARPVFRNNPGKQQELLLFLRMSTESCIGTTSLRDGILTGLSRLCLCLTDKGIMPYVPEYERNQAELFHRFVVFHTLTAFAMRPNTIAEKMLAMQRYGEALKESEIAMYAFAEGKFGKAFSEKLKEVIQLLKPRGYDFVVKP
;
A
#
# COMPACT_ATOMS: atom_id res chain seq x y z
N MET A 1 14.38 -36.26 3.67
CA MET A 1 13.24 -35.74 2.88
C MET A 1 13.15 -34.25 3.16
N ASN A 2 13.43 -33.38 2.17
CA ASN A 2 13.21 -31.94 2.32
C ASN A 2 11.70 -31.70 2.24
N GLN A 3 11.05 -31.47 3.39
CA GLN A 3 9.66 -31.02 3.41
C GLN A 3 9.58 -29.67 2.70
N GLN A 4 8.70 -29.55 1.71
CA GLN A 4 8.41 -28.26 1.11
C GLN A 4 7.83 -27.33 2.19
N PRO A 5 8.22 -26.05 2.22
CA PRO A 5 7.68 -25.13 3.19
C PRO A 5 6.16 -25.00 3.00
N THR A 6 5.42 -25.11 4.09
CA THR A 6 3.97 -24.86 4.12
C THR A 6 3.71 -23.45 4.63
N GLY A 7 2.60 -22.86 4.21
CA GLY A 7 2.17 -21.55 4.67
C GLY A 7 0.70 -21.28 4.37
N MET A 8 0.21 -20.15 4.88
CA MET A 8 -1.20 -19.78 4.77
C MET A 8 -1.44 -18.96 3.52
N CYS A 9 -2.45 -19.34 2.72
CA CYS A 9 -2.86 -18.59 1.54
C CYS A 9 -3.12 -17.12 1.89
N MET A 10 -2.56 -16.22 1.09
CA MET A 10 -2.69 -14.77 1.30
C MET A 10 -4.14 -14.25 1.14
N VAL A 11 -5.00 -15.01 0.44
CA VAL A 11 -6.41 -14.66 0.21
C VAL A 11 -7.32 -15.30 1.24
N CYS A 12 -7.31 -16.62 1.40
CA CYS A 12 -8.30 -17.32 2.22
C CYS A 12 -7.76 -17.90 3.54
N GLY A 13 -6.45 -17.77 3.80
CA GLY A 13 -5.82 -18.32 5.00
C GLY A 13 -5.69 -19.84 5.05
N LYS A 14 -6.15 -20.61 4.04
CA LYS A 14 -5.96 -22.07 4.00
C LYS A 14 -4.48 -22.44 3.86
N GLU A 15 -4.05 -23.48 4.57
CA GLU A 15 -2.69 -24.02 4.44
C GLU A 15 -2.43 -24.56 3.03
N THR A 16 -1.23 -24.32 2.51
CA THR A 16 -0.80 -24.79 1.19
C THR A 16 0.72 -24.86 1.10
N GLN A 17 1.21 -25.62 0.11
CA GLN A 17 2.62 -25.66 -0.31
C GLN A 17 2.87 -24.82 -1.58
N ASN A 18 1.81 -24.33 -2.22
CA ASN A 18 1.88 -23.54 -3.43
C ASN A 18 2.30 -22.10 -3.09
N ARG A 19 3.47 -21.69 -3.58
CA ARG A 19 4.03 -20.33 -3.40
C ARG A 19 4.41 -19.71 -4.73
N CYS A 20 4.45 -18.38 -4.77
CA CYS A 20 4.92 -17.65 -5.94
C CYS A 20 6.44 -17.84 -6.12
N SER A 21 6.86 -18.50 -7.20
CA SER A 21 8.27 -18.79 -7.48
C SER A 21 9.13 -17.53 -7.50
N LYS A 22 8.67 -16.47 -8.18
CA LYS A 22 9.40 -15.19 -8.26
C LYS A 22 9.65 -14.55 -6.89
N CYS A 23 8.72 -14.69 -5.94
CA CYS A 23 8.89 -14.13 -4.61
C CYS A 23 9.83 -15.00 -3.76
N ALA A 24 9.74 -16.33 -3.94
CA ALA A 24 10.68 -17.26 -3.31
C ALA A 24 12.12 -16.97 -3.76
N ASP A 25 12.33 -16.68 -5.05
CA ASP A 25 13.64 -16.27 -5.59
C ASP A 25 14.15 -14.95 -4.99
N ALA A 26 13.24 -14.08 -4.53
CA ALA A 26 13.56 -12.85 -3.81
C ALA A 26 13.69 -13.05 -2.29
N GLY A 27 13.60 -14.29 -1.78
CA GLY A 27 13.80 -14.61 -0.37
C GLY A 27 12.55 -14.58 0.51
N ILE A 28 11.34 -14.42 -0.07
CA ILE A 28 10.08 -14.39 0.68
C ILE A 28 9.05 -15.39 0.14
N ASP A 29 8.42 -16.13 1.05
CA ASP A 29 7.48 -17.19 0.70
C ASP A 29 6.04 -16.68 0.77
N LEU A 30 5.45 -16.36 -0.39
CA LEU A 30 4.07 -15.88 -0.49
C LEU A 30 3.18 -16.97 -1.09
N PHE A 31 2.21 -17.43 -0.29
CA PHE A 31 1.44 -18.64 -0.55
C PHE A 31 0.06 -18.37 -1.18
N PHE A 32 -0.33 -19.21 -2.15
CA PHE A 32 -1.65 -19.17 -2.79
C PHE A 32 -2.19 -20.58 -2.93
N CYS A 33 -3.33 -20.91 -2.32
CA CYS A 33 -3.85 -22.29 -2.36
C CYS A 33 -4.25 -22.74 -3.76
N SER A 34 -4.52 -21.81 -4.68
CA SER A 34 -4.84 -22.10 -6.08
C SER A 34 -4.37 -20.99 -7.04
N PRO A 35 -4.20 -21.29 -8.34
CA PRO A 35 -3.96 -20.27 -9.37
C PRO A 35 -5.06 -19.21 -9.44
N GLU A 36 -6.30 -19.54 -9.09
CA GLU A 36 -7.44 -18.62 -9.09
C GLU A 36 -7.26 -17.52 -8.05
N HIS A 37 -6.83 -17.87 -6.84
CA HIS A 37 -6.51 -16.89 -5.79
C HIS A 37 -5.33 -16.00 -6.18
N GLN A 38 -4.30 -16.56 -6.83
CA GLN A 38 -3.19 -15.75 -7.33
C GLN A 38 -3.66 -14.79 -8.44
N LYS A 39 -4.43 -15.27 -9.42
CA LYS A 39 -4.98 -14.46 -10.52
C LYS A 39 -5.89 -13.34 -10.00
N LEU A 40 -6.70 -13.65 -8.99
CA LEU A 40 -7.64 -12.70 -8.39
C LEU A 40 -6.92 -11.44 -7.87
N VAL A 41 -5.77 -11.62 -7.22
CA VAL A 41 -5.01 -10.52 -6.59
C VAL A 41 -3.77 -10.13 -7.40
N TRP A 42 -3.57 -10.75 -8.56
CA TRP A 42 -2.43 -10.50 -9.45
C TRP A 42 -2.22 -9.02 -9.77
N PRO A 43 -3.26 -8.19 -9.99
CA PRO A 43 -3.06 -6.79 -10.33
C PRO A 43 -2.31 -5.96 -9.28
N GLY A 44 -2.46 -6.27 -7.99
CA GLY A 44 -1.63 -5.69 -6.94
C GLY A 44 -0.38 -6.50 -6.63
N HIS A 45 -0.49 -7.84 -6.57
CA HIS A 45 0.68 -8.69 -6.29
C HIS A 45 1.82 -8.46 -7.30
N ARG A 46 1.51 -8.29 -8.59
CA ARG A 46 2.52 -8.05 -9.64
C ARG A 46 3.35 -6.78 -9.43
N ILE A 47 2.82 -5.78 -8.70
CA ILE A 47 3.51 -4.52 -8.42
C ILE A 47 4.72 -4.77 -7.51
N PHE A 48 4.57 -5.70 -6.57
CA PHE A 48 5.57 -6.05 -5.57
C PHE A 48 6.07 -7.49 -5.72
N CYS A 49 5.95 -8.08 -6.92
CA CYS A 49 6.40 -9.45 -7.18
C CYS A 49 7.87 -9.48 -7.62
N GLY A 50 8.56 -10.59 -7.41
CA GLY A 50 9.96 -10.73 -7.82
C GLY A 50 10.89 -9.92 -6.94
N SER A 51 11.85 -9.20 -7.55
CA SER A 51 12.85 -8.41 -6.82
C SER A 51 12.27 -7.31 -5.92
N GLN A 52 11.00 -6.92 -6.13
CA GLN A 52 10.30 -5.94 -5.30
C GLN A 52 9.57 -6.56 -4.11
N ALA A 53 9.57 -7.90 -3.99
CA ALA A 53 8.86 -8.61 -2.93
C ALA A 53 9.61 -8.56 -1.60
N PHE A 54 10.94 -8.66 -1.65
CA PHE A 54 11.81 -8.55 -0.49
C PHE A 54 13.24 -8.16 -0.95
N PRO A 55 13.80 -7.04 -0.46
CA PRO A 55 13.13 -6.01 0.35
C PRO A 55 11.94 -5.38 -0.39
N VAL A 56 10.93 -4.94 0.36
CA VAL A 56 9.74 -4.31 -0.24
C VAL A 56 10.13 -2.97 -0.85
N SER A 57 9.85 -2.79 -2.14
CA SER A 57 10.12 -1.55 -2.85
C SER A 57 8.91 -1.11 -3.66
N PHE A 58 8.42 0.09 -3.38
CA PHE A 58 7.45 0.77 -4.22
C PHE A 58 8.09 1.15 -5.57
N PRO A 59 7.32 1.07 -6.66
CA PRO A 59 7.78 1.51 -7.97
C PRO A 59 7.94 3.05 -8.00
N LEU A 60 8.75 3.53 -8.94
CA LEU A 60 8.85 4.94 -9.27
C LEU A 60 7.49 5.52 -9.70
N LEU A 61 7.39 6.85 -9.71
CA LEU A 61 6.20 7.54 -10.16
C LEU A 61 6.06 7.39 -11.68
N SER A 62 4.86 7.03 -12.12
CA SER A 62 4.50 7.13 -13.53
C SER A 62 4.44 8.59 -13.98
N LYS A 63 4.49 8.82 -15.29
CA LYS A 63 4.32 10.16 -15.89
C LYS A 63 3.03 10.85 -15.42
N ALA A 64 1.94 10.10 -15.31
CA ALA A 64 0.64 10.61 -14.87
C ALA A 64 0.67 11.01 -13.39
N GLU A 65 1.31 10.21 -12.53
CA GLU A 65 1.52 10.55 -11.12
C GLU A 65 2.32 11.85 -10.99
N VAL A 66 3.45 11.97 -11.71
CA VAL A 66 4.30 13.18 -11.68
C VAL A 66 3.55 14.42 -12.15
N ALA A 67 2.86 14.35 -13.29
CA ALA A 67 2.09 15.48 -13.81
C ALA A 67 1.00 15.92 -12.83
N SER A 68 0.31 14.97 -12.20
CA SER A 68 -0.68 15.25 -11.16
C SER A 68 -0.04 15.90 -9.94
N ILE A 69 1.03 15.32 -9.39
CA ILE A 69 1.72 15.86 -8.22
C ILE A 69 2.19 17.29 -8.48
N VAL A 70 2.93 17.51 -9.57
CA VAL A 70 3.50 18.82 -9.91
C VAL A 70 2.41 19.87 -10.12
N GLY A 71 1.32 19.52 -10.80
CA GLY A 71 0.18 20.42 -11.01
C GLY A 71 -0.59 20.77 -9.72
N ASN A 72 -0.34 20.06 -8.62
CA ASN A 72 -1.01 20.24 -7.34
C ASN A 72 -0.09 20.74 -6.22
N LEU A 73 1.18 21.07 -6.49
CA LEU A 73 2.14 21.44 -5.44
C LEU A 73 1.75 22.69 -4.64
N ASP A 74 1.13 23.67 -5.32
CA ASP A 74 0.67 24.90 -4.69
C ASP A 74 -0.74 24.76 -4.08
N LYS A 75 -1.43 23.64 -4.34
CA LYS A 75 -2.73 23.38 -3.74
C LYS A 75 -2.57 23.12 -2.26
N THR A 76 -3.56 23.60 -1.54
CA THR A 76 -3.62 23.48 -0.10
C THR A 76 -4.25 22.15 0.30
N ILE A 77 -3.61 21.46 1.23
CA ILE A 77 -4.11 20.23 1.86
C ILE A 77 -4.42 20.51 3.33
N PHE A 78 -5.33 19.70 3.88
CA PHE A 78 -5.63 19.68 5.31
C PHE A 78 -4.83 18.56 5.95
N CYS A 79 -3.87 18.94 6.80
CA CYS A 79 -3.09 17.99 7.57
C CYS A 79 -3.56 18.03 9.03
N PRO A 80 -4.03 16.91 9.61
CA PRO A 80 -4.22 16.84 11.05
C PRO A 80 -2.86 16.95 11.73
N THR A 81 -2.75 17.84 12.71
CA THR A 81 -1.57 17.91 13.59
C THR A 81 -1.68 16.89 14.73
N ILE A 82 -0.56 16.67 15.40
CA ILE A 82 -0.48 15.79 16.59
C ILE A 82 -1.45 16.26 17.69
N ASP A 83 -1.70 17.56 17.79
CA ASP A 83 -2.63 18.16 18.76
C ASP A 83 -4.09 18.16 18.29
N GLY A 84 -4.39 17.52 17.15
CA GLY A 84 -5.74 17.43 16.58
C GLY A 84 -6.24 18.69 15.90
N GLN A 85 -5.41 19.73 15.75
CA GLN A 85 -5.73 20.91 14.96
C GLN A 85 -5.51 20.62 13.47
N GLU A 86 -6.42 21.07 12.60
CA GLU A 86 -6.23 21.00 11.16
C GLU A 86 -5.38 22.19 10.72
N VAL A 87 -4.18 21.91 10.21
CA VAL A 87 -3.33 22.94 9.60
C VAL A 87 -3.53 22.91 8.09
N GLN A 88 -3.78 24.11 7.58
CA GLN A 88 -3.89 24.38 6.17
C GLN A 88 -2.48 24.68 5.61
N ILE A 89 -1.94 23.78 4.79
CA ILE A 89 -0.56 23.86 4.27
C ILE A 89 -0.53 23.51 2.77
N THR A 90 0.40 24.11 2.00
CA THR A 90 0.58 23.69 0.60
C THR A 90 1.15 22.27 0.55
N LEU A 91 0.88 21.55 -0.53
CA LEU A 91 1.50 20.25 -0.75
C LEU A 91 3.04 20.35 -0.75
N MET A 92 3.57 21.38 -1.42
CA MET A 92 5.02 21.66 -1.43
C MET A 92 5.58 21.77 0.00
N ASP A 93 4.96 22.57 0.85
CA ASP A 93 5.45 22.79 2.21
C ASP A 93 5.27 21.54 3.07
N HIS A 94 4.20 20.76 2.87
CA HIS A 94 4.04 19.47 3.55
C HIS A 94 5.15 18.49 3.19
N ILE A 95 5.48 18.34 1.90
CA ILE A 95 6.58 17.47 1.44
C ILE A 95 7.91 17.93 2.05
N ARG A 96 8.16 19.24 2.06
CA ARG A 96 9.39 19.81 2.63
C ARG A 96 9.45 19.59 4.14
N GLN A 97 8.35 19.75 4.87
CA GLN A 97 8.36 19.55 6.32
C GLN A 97 8.50 18.08 6.70
N ALA A 98 7.79 17.18 6.02
CA ALA A 98 7.72 15.78 6.40
C ALA A 98 8.86 14.94 5.80
N ALA A 99 9.15 15.12 4.52
CA ALA A 99 10.10 14.27 3.80
C ALA A 99 11.44 14.97 3.49
N LEU A 100 11.49 16.29 3.30
CA LEU A 100 12.68 17.00 2.81
C LEU A 100 13.01 18.26 3.63
N PRO A 101 13.23 18.15 4.96
CA PRO A 101 13.38 19.30 5.84
C PRO A 101 14.58 20.16 5.45
N GLY A 102 14.36 21.48 5.40
CA GLY A 102 15.39 22.46 5.06
C GLY A 102 15.67 22.63 3.55
N MET A 103 14.98 21.88 2.69
CA MET A 103 15.19 21.96 1.24
C MET A 103 14.48 23.16 0.60
N GLY A 104 15.09 23.75 -0.42
CA GLY A 104 14.46 24.78 -1.26
C GLY A 104 13.44 24.19 -2.25
N VAL A 105 12.60 25.05 -2.83
CA VAL A 105 11.58 24.64 -3.80
C VAL A 105 12.20 24.05 -5.08
N PRO A 106 13.22 24.68 -5.71
CA PRO A 106 13.84 24.13 -6.93
C PRO A 106 14.49 22.75 -6.73
N GLU A 107 15.15 22.55 -5.58
CA GLU A 107 15.76 21.27 -5.22
C GLU A 107 14.68 20.21 -4.96
N THR A 108 13.60 20.58 -4.26
CA THR A 108 12.44 19.70 -4.03
C THR A 108 11.83 19.22 -5.33
N LEU A 109 11.58 20.14 -6.28
CA LEU A 109 11.07 19.81 -7.61
C LEU A 109 11.99 18.86 -8.37
N THR A 110 13.31 19.11 -8.30
CA THR A 110 14.31 18.24 -8.92
C THR A 110 14.25 16.81 -8.35
N LEU A 111 14.06 16.67 -7.03
CA LEU A 111 13.89 15.36 -6.41
C LEU A 111 12.60 14.65 -6.82
N ILE A 112 11.47 15.38 -6.87
CA ILE A 112 10.19 14.82 -7.32
C ILE A 112 10.29 14.32 -8.77
N LEU A 113 10.88 15.11 -9.66
CA LEU A 113 11.11 14.70 -11.04
C LEU A 113 12.09 13.52 -11.12
N GLY A 114 13.08 13.49 -10.22
CA GLY A 114 14.05 12.41 -10.09
C GLY A 114 13.49 11.08 -9.60
N THR A 115 12.28 11.05 -9.02
CA THR A 115 11.58 9.80 -8.62
C THR A 115 10.61 9.29 -9.68
N SER A 116 10.65 9.85 -10.89
CA SER A 116 9.89 9.41 -12.07
C SER A 116 10.53 8.21 -12.79
N GLU A 117 9.70 7.36 -13.39
CA GLU A 117 10.11 6.33 -14.35
C GLU A 117 10.82 6.93 -15.59
N GLU A 118 10.50 8.19 -15.96
CA GLU A 118 11.08 8.89 -17.12
C GLU A 118 12.43 9.57 -16.79
N SER A 119 12.85 9.59 -15.52
CA SER A 119 14.08 10.29 -15.13
C SER A 119 15.32 9.60 -15.69
N THR A 120 16.04 10.29 -16.57
CA THR A 120 17.38 9.88 -17.03
C THR A 120 18.47 10.22 -16.01
N ALA A 121 18.16 11.09 -15.04
CA ALA A 121 19.02 11.41 -13.92
C ALA A 121 19.02 10.23 -12.92
N ARG A 122 19.96 9.29 -13.09
CA ARG A 122 20.20 8.20 -12.14
C ARG A 122 20.69 8.74 -10.79
N PRO A 123 20.24 8.12 -9.69
CA PRO A 123 19.24 8.64 -8.77
C PRO A 123 19.85 9.66 -7.81
N VAL A 124 19.16 10.77 -7.57
CA VAL A 124 19.53 11.70 -6.48
C VAL A 124 19.56 10.97 -5.11
N PHE A 125 18.90 9.82 -5.03
CA PHE A 125 18.87 8.92 -3.88
C PHE A 125 19.76 7.67 -3.99
N ARG A 126 20.76 7.63 -4.87
CA ARG A 126 21.65 6.44 -5.05
C ARG A 126 22.24 5.91 -3.76
N ASN A 127 22.53 6.84 -2.86
CA ASN A 127 23.17 6.55 -1.58
C ASN A 127 22.16 6.41 -0.43
N ASN A 128 20.85 6.58 -0.69
CA ASN A 128 19.80 6.48 0.31
C ASN A 128 18.47 6.00 -0.30
N PRO A 129 18.34 4.70 -0.63
CA PRO A 129 17.11 4.13 -1.18
C PRO A 129 15.93 4.24 -0.21
N GLY A 130 16.17 4.24 1.11
CA GLY A 130 15.12 4.45 2.12
C GLY A 130 14.44 5.81 1.96
N LYS A 131 15.22 6.88 1.81
CA LYS A 131 14.67 8.23 1.60
C LYS A 131 13.89 8.36 0.29
N GLN A 132 14.30 7.64 -0.75
CA GLN A 132 13.53 7.57 -2.00
C GLN A 132 12.16 6.94 -1.78
N GLN A 133 12.12 5.82 -1.06
CA GLN A 133 10.88 5.11 -0.76
C GLN A 133 9.95 5.96 0.10
N GLU A 134 10.48 6.61 1.15
CA GLU A 134 9.75 7.56 1.98
C GLU A 134 9.13 8.69 1.14
N LEU A 135 9.92 9.34 0.28
CA LEU A 135 9.43 10.38 -0.62
C LEU A 135 8.32 9.85 -1.55
N LEU A 136 8.47 8.65 -2.12
CA LEU A 136 7.43 8.03 -2.95
C LEU A 136 6.11 7.84 -2.20
N LEU A 137 6.15 7.45 -0.92
CA LEU A 137 4.94 7.29 -0.11
C LEU A 137 4.24 8.63 0.11
N PHE A 138 4.99 9.66 0.51
CA PHE A 138 4.45 11.01 0.74
C PHE A 138 3.84 11.59 -0.53
N LEU A 139 4.55 11.51 -1.66
CA LEU A 139 4.05 12.03 -2.94
C LEU A 139 2.74 11.35 -3.37
N ARG A 140 2.59 10.05 -3.11
CA ARG A 140 1.36 9.31 -3.44
C ARG A 140 0.20 9.63 -2.50
N MET A 141 0.44 9.81 -1.20
CA MET A 141 -0.59 10.23 -0.25
C MET A 141 -1.26 11.54 -0.67
N SER A 142 -0.50 12.41 -1.32
CA SER A 142 -0.90 13.74 -1.75
C SER A 142 -1.65 13.80 -3.07
N THR A 143 -1.75 12.67 -3.78
CA THR A 143 -2.55 12.62 -5.01
C THR A 143 -4.02 12.63 -4.66
N GLU A 144 -4.77 13.59 -5.23
CA GLU A 144 -6.23 13.58 -5.18
C GLU A 144 -6.71 12.25 -5.80
N SER A 145 -7.31 11.40 -4.95
CA SER A 145 -8.12 10.22 -5.28
C SER A 145 -7.53 8.89 -4.82
N CYS A 146 -8.07 8.38 -3.70
CA CYS A 146 -8.18 6.93 -3.48
C CYS A 146 -9.48 6.37 -4.08
N ILE A 147 -10.31 7.23 -4.68
CA ILE A 147 -11.69 6.98 -5.08
C ILE A 147 -11.94 7.79 -6.37
N GLY A 148 -11.72 7.17 -7.54
CA GLY A 148 -11.85 7.84 -8.84
C GLY A 148 -10.57 7.95 -9.69
N THR A 149 -9.45 7.35 -9.30
CA THR A 149 -8.29 7.23 -10.21
C THR A 149 -8.72 6.44 -11.44
N THR A 150 -8.34 6.90 -12.63
CA THR A 150 -8.59 6.16 -13.88
C THR A 150 -7.87 4.81 -13.86
N SER A 151 -6.73 4.72 -13.15
CA SER A 151 -5.86 3.55 -13.04
C SER A 151 -6.08 2.76 -11.73
N LEU A 152 -6.28 1.44 -11.86
CA LEU A 152 -6.33 0.50 -10.73
C LEU A 152 -4.99 0.42 -10.00
N ARG A 153 -3.87 0.45 -10.75
CA ARG A 153 -2.51 0.40 -10.19
C ARG A 153 -2.31 1.56 -9.22
N ASP A 154 -2.68 2.76 -9.64
CA ASP A 154 -2.40 3.97 -8.87
C ASP A 154 -3.31 4.04 -7.64
N GLY A 155 -4.57 3.60 -7.75
CA GLY A 155 -5.46 3.45 -6.59
C GLY A 155 -4.89 2.48 -5.53
N ILE A 156 -4.31 1.35 -5.97
CA ILE A 156 -3.63 0.40 -5.06
C ILE A 156 -2.41 1.05 -4.41
N LEU A 157 -1.54 1.70 -5.20
CA LEU A 157 -0.32 2.34 -4.71
C LEU A 157 -0.62 3.49 -3.73
N THR A 158 -1.59 4.34 -4.03
CA THR A 158 -2.02 5.43 -3.14
C THR A 158 -2.60 4.87 -1.85
N GLY A 159 -3.48 3.86 -1.93
CA GLY A 159 -4.04 3.20 -0.75
C GLY A 159 -2.96 2.58 0.16
N LEU A 160 -2.02 1.85 -0.43
CA LEU A 160 -0.90 1.26 0.30
C LEU A 160 0.05 2.32 0.86
N SER A 161 0.29 3.42 0.14
CA SER A 161 1.16 4.50 0.61
C SER A 161 0.59 5.17 1.85
N ARG A 162 -0.72 5.46 1.84
CA ARG A 162 -1.45 5.97 3.00
C ARG A 162 -1.39 5.01 4.18
N LEU A 163 -1.64 3.72 3.94
CA LEU A 163 -1.55 2.71 4.99
C LEU A 163 -0.14 2.66 5.60
N CYS A 164 0.91 2.60 4.77
CA CYS A 164 2.29 2.56 5.26
C CYS A 164 2.61 3.79 6.13
N LEU A 165 2.29 5.00 5.66
CA LEU A 165 2.51 6.22 6.43
C LEU A 165 1.74 6.22 7.75
N CYS A 166 0.46 5.81 7.76
CA CYS A 166 -0.31 5.72 8.99
C CYS A 166 0.21 4.66 9.98
N LEU A 167 0.70 3.52 9.48
CA LEU A 167 1.31 2.50 10.32
C LEU A 167 2.63 2.99 10.92
N THR A 168 3.42 3.73 10.15
CA THR A 168 4.69 4.30 10.63
C THR A 168 4.50 5.42 11.63
N ASP A 169 3.58 6.35 11.36
CA ASP A 169 3.21 7.43 12.29
C ASP A 169 2.75 6.89 13.66
N LYS A 170 2.02 5.76 13.64
CA LYS A 170 1.57 5.08 14.86
C LYS A 170 2.60 4.14 15.49
N GLY A 171 3.81 4.06 14.95
CA GLY A 171 4.87 3.18 15.43
C GLY A 171 4.56 1.69 15.32
N ILE A 172 3.67 1.29 14.40
CA ILE A 172 3.27 -0.11 14.17
C ILE A 172 4.25 -0.79 13.21
N MET A 173 4.70 -0.09 12.17
CA MET A 173 5.67 -0.61 11.21
C MET A 173 6.73 0.45 10.88
N PRO A 174 7.99 0.08 10.59
CA PRO A 174 9.00 1.05 10.15
C PRO A 174 8.70 1.57 8.74
N TYR A 175 9.57 2.39 8.16
CA TYR A 175 9.46 2.77 6.75
C TYR A 175 9.95 1.64 5.83
N VAL A 176 9.35 1.51 4.65
CA VAL A 176 9.98 0.72 3.57
C VAL A 176 11.30 1.38 3.13
N PRO A 177 12.34 0.60 2.78
CA PRO A 177 12.37 -0.84 2.58
C PRO A 177 12.80 -1.67 3.82
N GLU A 178 12.82 -1.10 5.02
CA GLU A 178 13.44 -1.69 6.23
C GLU A 178 12.65 -2.86 6.85
N TYR A 179 11.68 -3.41 6.13
CA TYR A 179 10.85 -4.50 6.63
C TYR A 179 11.67 -5.77 6.84
N GLU A 180 11.55 -6.33 8.04
CA GLU A 180 11.91 -7.71 8.30
C GLU A 180 10.97 -8.68 7.56
N ARG A 181 11.33 -9.96 7.51
CA ARG A 181 10.60 -10.96 6.73
C ARG A 181 9.10 -11.05 7.08
N ASN A 182 8.75 -11.05 8.37
CA ASN A 182 7.34 -11.08 8.80
C ASN A 182 6.60 -9.77 8.46
N GLN A 183 7.29 -8.63 8.55
CA GLN A 183 6.72 -7.32 8.20
C GLN A 183 6.48 -7.21 6.70
N ALA A 184 7.39 -7.74 5.88
CA ALA A 184 7.23 -7.85 4.44
C ALA A 184 6.06 -8.78 4.08
N GLU A 185 5.92 -9.94 4.74
CA GLU A 185 4.76 -10.81 4.50
C GLU A 185 3.44 -10.12 4.89
N LEU A 186 3.40 -9.43 6.04
CA LEU A 186 2.24 -8.64 6.43
C LEU A 186 1.91 -7.55 5.39
N PHE A 187 2.94 -6.87 4.87
CA PHE A 187 2.77 -5.91 3.77
C PHE A 187 2.13 -6.56 2.54
N HIS A 188 2.56 -7.75 2.13
CA HIS A 188 1.94 -8.45 1.01
C HIS A 188 0.49 -8.86 1.30
N ARG A 189 0.11 -9.08 2.57
CA ARG A 189 -1.30 -9.27 2.95
C ARG A 189 -2.09 -7.97 2.81
N PHE A 190 -1.49 -6.82 3.12
CA PHE A 190 -2.09 -5.52 2.80
C PHE A 190 -2.26 -5.32 1.30
N VAL A 191 -1.29 -5.73 0.47
CA VAL A 191 -1.40 -5.68 -1.00
C VAL A 191 -2.63 -6.46 -1.47
N VAL A 192 -2.85 -7.67 -0.94
CA VAL A 192 -4.05 -8.46 -1.25
C VAL A 192 -5.33 -7.73 -0.83
N PHE A 193 -5.41 -7.29 0.42
CA PHE A 193 -6.58 -6.59 0.96
C PHE A 193 -6.92 -5.31 0.17
N HIS A 194 -5.91 -4.49 -0.15
CA HIS A 194 -6.09 -3.27 -0.93
C HIS A 194 -6.46 -3.56 -2.39
N THR A 195 -5.95 -4.64 -2.98
CA THR A 195 -6.33 -5.04 -4.35
C THR A 195 -7.82 -5.39 -4.41
N LEU A 196 -8.30 -6.19 -3.46
CA LEU A 196 -9.70 -6.58 -3.37
C LEU A 196 -10.61 -5.40 -3.03
N THR A 197 -10.15 -4.52 -2.12
CA THR A 197 -10.85 -3.27 -1.80
C THR A 197 -10.95 -2.36 -3.03
N ALA A 198 -9.87 -2.21 -3.80
CA ALA A 198 -9.89 -1.41 -5.02
C ALA A 198 -10.88 -1.98 -6.04
N PHE A 199 -10.98 -3.30 -6.19
CA PHE A 199 -12.01 -3.90 -7.05
C PHE A 199 -13.44 -3.63 -6.57
N ALA A 200 -13.70 -3.77 -5.27
CA ALA A 200 -15.01 -3.52 -4.68
C ALA A 200 -15.45 -2.06 -4.79
N MET A 201 -14.50 -1.12 -4.67
CA MET A 201 -14.80 0.31 -4.52
C MET A 201 -14.65 1.13 -5.80
N ARG A 202 -13.98 0.60 -6.84
CA ARG A 202 -13.77 1.30 -8.12
C ARG A 202 -15.05 1.69 -8.87
N PRO A 203 -16.15 0.92 -8.86
CA PRO A 203 -17.32 1.32 -9.61
C PRO A 203 -17.92 2.63 -9.10
N ASN A 204 -18.45 3.45 -10.01
CA ASN A 204 -18.90 4.81 -9.68
C ASN A 204 -20.38 4.85 -9.27
N THR A 205 -21.15 3.83 -9.63
CA THR A 205 -22.57 3.74 -9.26
C THR A 205 -22.79 2.76 -8.11
N ILE A 206 -23.88 2.96 -7.35
CA ILE A 206 -24.27 2.06 -6.26
C ILE A 206 -24.52 0.64 -6.79
N ALA A 207 -25.20 0.51 -7.93
CA ALA A 207 -25.53 -0.79 -8.53
C ALA A 207 -24.27 -1.59 -8.91
N GLU A 208 -23.28 -0.94 -9.54
CA GLU A 208 -22.03 -1.61 -9.88
C GLU A 208 -21.20 -1.94 -8.64
N LYS A 209 -21.22 -1.10 -7.60
CA LYS A 209 -20.58 -1.43 -6.31
C LYS A 209 -21.22 -2.65 -5.66
N MET A 210 -22.55 -2.77 -5.69
CA MET A 210 -23.24 -3.96 -5.19
C MET A 210 -22.83 -5.23 -5.96
N LEU A 211 -22.73 -5.15 -7.29
CA LEU A 211 -22.27 -6.27 -8.12
C LEU A 211 -20.79 -6.62 -7.84
N ALA A 212 -19.93 -5.61 -7.66
CA ALA A 212 -18.54 -5.82 -7.28
C ALA A 212 -18.42 -6.45 -5.89
N MET A 213 -19.23 -6.02 -4.93
CA MET A 213 -19.29 -6.64 -3.60
C MET A 213 -19.79 -8.08 -3.64
N GLN A 214 -20.77 -8.40 -4.48
CA GLN A 214 -21.19 -9.79 -4.70
C GLN A 214 -20.04 -10.66 -5.27
N ARG A 215 -19.21 -10.07 -6.14
CA ARG A 215 -18.12 -10.79 -6.79
C ARG A 215 -16.86 -10.93 -5.92
N TYR A 216 -16.53 -9.93 -5.13
CA TYR A 216 -15.25 -9.83 -4.42
C TYR A 216 -15.39 -9.82 -2.89
N GLY A 217 -16.59 -9.63 -2.36
CA GLY A 217 -16.82 -9.41 -0.93
C GLY A 217 -16.42 -10.60 -0.06
N GLU A 218 -16.64 -11.83 -0.54
CA GLU A 218 -16.19 -13.03 0.17
C GLU A 218 -14.66 -13.08 0.27
N ALA A 219 -13.95 -13.03 -0.86
CA ALA A 219 -12.49 -13.04 -0.88
C ALA A 219 -11.88 -11.87 -0.08
N LEU A 220 -12.51 -10.70 -0.14
CA LEU A 220 -12.10 -9.53 0.65
C LEU A 220 -12.21 -9.81 2.15
N LYS A 221 -13.35 -10.32 2.61
CA LYS A 221 -13.58 -10.70 4.01
C LYS A 221 -12.59 -11.78 4.46
N GLU A 222 -12.40 -12.82 3.65
CA GLU A 222 -11.44 -13.87 3.96
C GLU A 222 -10.01 -13.34 4.06
N SER A 223 -9.63 -12.41 3.16
CA SER A 223 -8.29 -11.81 3.17
C SER A 223 -8.05 -10.95 4.40
N GLU A 224 -9.07 -10.23 4.86
CA GLU A 224 -9.01 -9.45 6.09
C GLU A 224 -8.84 -10.36 7.31
N ILE A 225 -9.59 -11.47 7.39
CA ILE A 225 -9.44 -12.47 8.46
C ILE A 225 -8.03 -13.09 8.43
N ALA A 226 -7.57 -13.54 7.27
CA ALA A 226 -6.26 -14.15 7.11
C ALA A 226 -5.12 -13.20 7.47
N MET A 227 -5.27 -11.91 7.18
CA MET A 227 -4.34 -10.85 7.54
C MET A 227 -4.26 -10.64 9.05
N TYR A 228 -5.40 -10.50 9.75
CA TYR A 228 -5.38 -10.34 11.20
C TYR A 228 -4.92 -11.60 11.95
N ALA A 229 -5.27 -12.79 11.45
CA ALA A 229 -4.78 -14.05 12.01
C ALA A 229 -3.26 -14.16 11.89
N PHE A 230 -2.69 -13.75 10.75
CA PHE A 230 -1.24 -13.67 10.59
C PHE A 230 -0.61 -12.63 11.52
N ALA A 231 -1.20 -11.43 11.59
CA ALA A 231 -0.69 -10.35 12.43
C ALA A 231 -0.67 -10.76 13.91
N GLU A 232 -1.75 -11.38 14.39
CA GLU A 232 -1.83 -11.91 15.75
C GLU A 232 -0.83 -13.04 16.00
N GLY A 233 -0.70 -13.98 15.05
CA GLY A 233 0.22 -15.11 15.18
C GLY A 233 1.71 -14.76 15.14
N LYS A 234 2.09 -13.67 14.45
CA LYS A 234 3.50 -13.26 14.30
C LYS A 234 3.93 -12.11 15.21
N PHE A 235 3.01 -11.20 15.53
CA PHE A 235 3.30 -9.98 16.30
C PHE A 235 2.52 -9.88 17.61
N GLY A 236 1.62 -10.83 17.87
CA GLY A 236 0.79 -10.87 19.07
C GLY A 236 -0.51 -10.10 18.97
N LYS A 237 -1.40 -10.35 19.93
CA LYS A 237 -2.76 -9.82 19.97
C LYS A 237 -2.82 -8.29 20.03
N ALA A 238 -2.02 -7.66 20.89
CA ALA A 238 -2.00 -6.20 21.04
C ALA A 238 -1.58 -5.48 19.75
N PHE A 239 -0.66 -6.05 18.97
CA PHE A 239 -0.31 -5.54 17.65
C PHE A 239 -1.49 -5.64 16.68
N SER A 240 -2.13 -6.81 16.64
CA SER A 240 -3.30 -7.06 15.78
C SER A 240 -4.47 -6.13 16.10
N GLU A 241 -4.71 -5.82 17.38
CA GLU A 241 -5.73 -4.86 17.81
C GLU A 241 -5.43 -3.43 17.33
N LYS A 242 -4.21 -2.94 17.53
CA LYS A 242 -3.79 -1.63 16.99
C LYS A 242 -3.91 -1.57 15.47
N LEU A 243 -3.53 -2.65 14.78
CA LEU A 243 -3.66 -2.74 13.33
C LEU A 243 -5.13 -2.64 12.88
N LYS A 244 -6.05 -3.30 13.58
CA LYS A 244 -7.50 -3.21 13.30
C LYS A 244 -8.01 -1.78 13.39
N GLU A 245 -7.60 -1.03 14.42
CA GLU A 245 -7.98 0.38 14.58
C GLU A 245 -7.52 1.23 13.39
N VAL A 246 -6.28 1.05 12.92
CA VAL A 246 -5.76 1.79 11.75
C VAL A 246 -6.52 1.44 10.48
N ILE A 247 -6.75 0.15 10.23
CA ILE A 247 -7.45 -0.28 9.02
C ILE A 247 -8.91 0.21 9.03
N GLN A 248 -9.58 0.20 10.18
CA GLN A 248 -10.94 0.75 10.31
C GLN A 248 -10.99 2.24 9.99
N LEU A 249 -10.00 3.04 10.40
CA LEU A 249 -9.92 4.47 10.06
C LEU A 249 -9.69 4.71 8.56
N LEU A 250 -9.03 3.77 7.87
CA LEU A 250 -8.72 3.86 6.45
C LEU A 250 -9.80 3.25 5.54
N LYS A 251 -10.77 2.51 6.09
CA LYS A 251 -11.89 1.99 5.31
C LYS A 251 -12.69 3.17 4.74
N PRO A 252 -13.00 3.19 3.43
CA PRO A 252 -13.86 4.22 2.85
C PRO A 252 -15.19 4.31 3.59
N ARG A 253 -15.66 5.53 3.89
CA ARG A 253 -17.02 5.75 4.41
C ARG A 253 -18.01 5.10 3.43
N GLY A 254 -18.78 4.12 3.90
CA GLY A 254 -19.62 3.25 3.06
C GLY A 254 -19.20 1.78 3.01
N TYR A 255 -18.19 1.35 3.77
CA TYR A 255 -17.90 -0.08 3.95
C TYR A 255 -18.93 -0.82 4.83
N ASP A 256 -19.78 -0.08 5.55
CA ASP A 256 -20.83 -0.59 6.44
C ASP A 256 -22.10 -1.07 5.71
N PHE A 257 -21.99 -1.47 4.43
CA PHE A 257 -23.02 -2.31 3.80
C PHE A 257 -22.91 -3.75 4.35
N VAL A 258 -22.97 -3.88 5.67
CA VAL A 258 -23.24 -5.16 6.31
C VAL A 258 -24.66 -5.53 5.89
N VAL A 259 -24.72 -6.58 5.08
CA VAL A 259 -25.88 -7.47 4.94
C VAL A 259 -26.47 -7.65 6.32
N LYS A 260 -27.59 -6.97 6.60
CA LYS A 260 -28.44 -7.36 7.73
C LYS A 260 -28.91 -8.78 7.45
N PRO A 261 -28.96 -9.65 8.48
CA PRO A 261 -29.47 -11.01 8.33
C PRO A 261 -30.88 -11.01 7.73
#